data_AF-A0A087CMI1-F1
#
_entry.id   AF-A0A087CMI1-F1
#
_cell.length_a   1.000
_cell.length_b   1.000
_cell.length_c   1.000
_cell.angle_alpha   90.00
_cell.angle_beta   90.00
_cell.angle_gamma   90.00
#
_symmetry.space_group_name_H-M   'P 1'
#
loop_
_entity.id
_entity.type
_entity.pdbx_description
1 polymer ?
#
loop_
_entity_poly.entity_id
_entity_poly.type
_entity_poly.pdbx_seq_one_letter_code
_entity_poly.pdbx_strand_id
1 'polypeptide(L)'
;MTDWQTYEAAVRDEIGVPAGDTDRVRRAIDNAIGYVNGAIGGYSVPETVKTDCVTACAADLYNARDARLGVMNVGDSTLEPYRISTDPLRSVWPKLNAVGVPTGGMVIA
;
A
#
# COMPACT_ATOMS: atom_id res chain seq x y z
N MET A 1 -2.22 18.55 12.12
CA MET A 1 -2.78 18.45 10.75
C MET A 1 -2.67 16.98 10.38
N THR A 2 -3.76 16.33 10.02
CA THR A 2 -3.81 14.86 9.87
C THR A 2 -2.95 14.41 8.68
N ASP A 3 -1.92 13.60 8.95
CA ASP A 3 -0.89 13.15 8.00
C ASP A 3 -1.45 12.55 6.71
N TRP A 4 -2.63 11.91 6.78
CA TRP A 4 -3.26 11.25 5.63
C TRP A 4 -3.72 12.19 4.51
N GLN A 5 -4.08 13.45 4.82
CA GLN A 5 -4.58 14.40 3.80
C GLN A 5 -3.48 14.76 2.78
N THR A 6 -2.21 14.66 3.17
CA THR A 6 -1.05 14.86 2.29
C THR A 6 -1.01 13.83 1.16
N TYR A 7 -1.51 12.61 1.41
CA TYR A 7 -1.44 11.49 0.48
C TYR A 7 -2.78 11.22 -0.23
N GLU A 8 -3.89 11.82 0.22
CA GLU A 8 -5.24 11.51 -0.26
C GLU A 8 -5.38 11.65 -1.78
N ALA A 9 -4.91 12.76 -2.36
CA ALA A 9 -5.04 13.00 -3.79
C ALA A 9 -4.32 11.93 -4.62
N ALA A 10 -3.07 11.60 -4.26
CA ALA A 10 -2.28 10.59 -4.97
C ALA A 10 -2.89 9.19 -4.82
N VAL A 11 -3.38 8.84 -3.62
CA VAL A 11 -4.00 7.53 -3.39
C VAL A 11 -5.31 7.39 -4.15
N ARG A 12 -6.12 8.45 -4.22
CA ARG A 12 -7.38 8.43 -4.98
C ARG A 12 -7.16 8.26 -6.48
N ASP A 13 -6.13 8.91 -7.01
CA ASP A 13 -5.70 8.75 -8.39
C ASP A 13 -5.27 7.30 -8.66
N GLU A 14 -4.40 6.75 -7.79
CA GLU A 14 -3.88 5.38 -7.90
C GLU A 14 -4.99 4.31 -7.86
N ILE A 15 -5.98 4.45 -6.96
CA ILE A 15 -7.09 3.48 -6.83
C ILE A 15 -8.24 3.74 -7.81
N GLY A 16 -8.21 4.83 -8.59
CA GLY A 16 -9.29 5.21 -9.51
C GLY A 16 -10.61 5.59 -8.83
N VAL A 17 -10.58 6.09 -7.59
CA VAL A 17 -11.77 6.50 -6.81
C VAL A 17 -11.73 8.01 -6.54
N PRO A 18 -12.30 8.84 -7.43
CA PRO A 18 -12.16 10.29 -7.35
C PRO A 18 -12.92 10.93 -6.18
N ALA A 19 -13.99 10.29 -5.67
CA ALA A 19 -14.78 10.78 -4.55
C ALA A 19 -15.49 9.64 -3.80
N GLY A 20 -15.90 9.91 -2.55
CA GLY A 20 -16.56 8.91 -1.70
C GLY A 20 -15.57 7.99 -0.97
N ASP A 21 -16.10 7.07 -0.16
CA ASP A 21 -15.39 6.08 0.66
C ASP A 21 -14.24 6.67 1.52
N THR A 22 -14.39 7.95 1.95
CA THR A 22 -13.35 8.72 2.62
C THR A 22 -12.81 8.04 3.87
N ASP A 23 -13.68 7.43 4.67
CA ASP A 23 -13.25 6.71 5.88
C ASP A 23 -12.36 5.50 5.56
N ARG A 24 -12.60 4.81 4.44
CA ARG A 24 -11.77 3.68 4.01
C ARG A 24 -10.45 4.17 3.44
N VAL A 25 -10.48 5.18 2.57
CA VAL A 25 -9.27 5.80 2.02
C VAL A 25 -8.37 6.30 3.15
N ARG A 26 -8.94 7.03 4.12
CA ARG A 26 -8.23 7.48 5.31
C ARG A 26 -7.61 6.32 6.09
N ARG A 27 -8.38 5.28 6.43
CA ARG A 27 -7.85 4.11 7.16
C ARG A 27 -6.71 3.41 6.41
N ALA A 28 -6.81 3.29 5.10
CA ALA A 28 -5.77 2.69 4.27
C ALA A 28 -4.48 3.52 4.32
N ILE A 29 -4.60 4.85 4.20
CA ILE A 29 -3.47 5.78 4.27
C ILE A 29 -2.83 5.78 5.67
N ASP A 30 -3.62 5.90 6.75
CA ASP A 30 -3.12 5.89 8.13
C ASP A 30 -2.31 4.60 8.42
N ASN A 31 -2.81 3.45 7.95
CA ASN A 31 -2.09 2.17 8.07
C ASN A 31 -0.82 2.12 7.21
N ALA A 32 -0.89 2.59 5.97
CA ALA A 32 0.24 2.63 5.05
C ALA A 32 1.38 3.49 5.61
N ILE A 33 1.08 4.66 6.17
CA ILE A 33 2.04 5.52 6.85
C ILE A 33 2.75 4.73 7.96
N GLY A 34 2.00 4.01 8.80
CA GLY A 34 2.56 3.19 9.87
C GLY A 34 3.51 2.10 9.35
N TYR A 35 3.08 1.33 8.35
CA TYR A 35 3.90 0.25 7.79
C TYR A 35 5.15 0.79 7.08
N VAL A 36 5.01 1.83 6.25
CA VAL A 36 6.13 2.41 5.50
C VAL A 36 7.14 3.07 6.45
N ASN A 37 6.69 3.82 7.47
CA ASN A 37 7.61 4.39 8.46
C ASN A 37 8.35 3.29 9.24
N GLY A 38 7.66 2.21 9.63
CA GLY A 38 8.29 1.06 10.28
C GLY A 38 9.34 0.37 9.39
N ALA A 39 9.04 0.26 8.09
CA ALA A 39 9.93 -0.30 7.07
C ALA A 39 11.16 0.58 6.77
N ILE A 40 10.97 1.90 6.68
CA ILE A 40 12.06 2.87 6.55
C ILE A 40 12.94 2.85 7.79
N GLY A 41 12.34 2.69 8.99
CA GLY A 41 13.06 2.69 10.24
C GLY A 41 13.86 3.97 10.44
N GLY A 42 15.18 3.84 10.59
CA GLY A 42 16.11 4.97 10.76
C GLY A 42 16.83 5.41 9.49
N TYR A 43 16.53 4.81 8.33
CA TYR A 43 17.21 5.16 7.08
C TYR A 43 16.72 6.50 6.53
N SER A 44 17.62 7.25 5.91
CA SER A 44 17.26 8.48 5.20
C SER A 44 16.73 8.13 3.82
N VAL A 45 15.45 8.39 3.58
CA VAL A 45 14.77 8.13 2.31
C VAL A 45 14.28 9.46 1.71
N PRO A 46 14.45 9.71 0.39
CA PRO A 46 13.88 10.89 -0.25
C PRO A 46 12.36 10.97 -0.06
N GLU A 47 11.84 12.16 0.23
CA GLU A 47 10.40 12.36 0.50
C GLU A 47 9.51 11.91 -0.67
N THR A 48 9.99 12.07 -1.91
CA THR A 48 9.31 11.58 -3.11
C THR A 48 9.14 10.07 -3.11
N VAL A 49 10.16 9.33 -2.66
CA VAL A 49 10.13 7.86 -2.57
C VAL A 49 9.28 7.40 -1.39
N LYS A 50 9.33 8.11 -0.26
CA LYS A 50 8.44 7.86 0.87
C LYS A 50 6.97 8.03 0.45
N THR A 51 6.67 9.11 -0.27
CA THR A 51 5.32 9.38 -0.80
C THR A 51 4.86 8.28 -1.74
N ASP A 52 5.68 7.88 -2.69
CA ASP A 52 5.40 6.77 -3.61
C ASP A 52 5.16 5.44 -2.86
N CYS A 53 5.94 5.15 -1.81
CA CYS A 53 5.75 3.97 -0.97
C CYS A 53 4.43 4.00 -0.20
N VAL A 54 4.08 5.13 0.42
CA VAL A 54 2.82 5.29 1.15
C VAL A 54 1.63 5.17 0.20
N THR A 55 1.70 5.79 -0.98
CA THR A 55 0.64 5.73 -1.98
C THR A 55 0.39 4.28 -2.45
N ALA A 56 1.44 3.56 -2.83
CA ALA A 56 1.34 2.18 -3.29
C ALA A 56 0.83 1.23 -2.18
N CYS A 57 1.34 1.37 -0.95
CA CYS A 57 0.88 0.56 0.17
C CYS A 57 -0.59 0.84 0.52
N ALA A 58 -1.02 2.10 0.49
CA ALA A 58 -2.41 2.47 0.74
C ALA A 58 -3.35 1.90 -0.34
N ALA A 59 -2.94 1.94 -1.61
CA ALA A 59 -3.70 1.34 -2.70
C ALA A 59 -3.84 -0.18 -2.54
N ASP A 60 -2.75 -0.88 -2.21
CA ASP A 60 -2.77 -2.31 -1.94
C ASP A 60 -3.70 -2.66 -0.76
N LEU A 61 -3.61 -1.91 0.35
CA LEU A 61 -4.47 -2.11 1.51
C LEU A 61 -5.95 -1.83 1.21
N TYR A 62 -6.23 -0.83 0.36
CA TYR A 62 -7.58 -0.55 -0.08
C TYR A 62 -8.14 -1.73 -0.88
N ASN A 63 -7.38 -2.24 -1.86
CA ASN A 63 -7.79 -3.31 -2.76
C ASN A 63 -7.82 -4.70 -2.08
N ALA A 64 -6.99 -4.92 -1.06
CA ALA A 64 -6.94 -6.19 -0.32
C ALA A 64 -8.26 -6.54 0.38
N ARG A 65 -9.16 -5.58 0.60
CA ARG A 65 -10.53 -5.84 1.09
C ARG A 65 -11.32 -6.74 0.13
N ASP A 66 -11.12 -6.56 -1.17
CA ASP A 66 -11.75 -7.39 -2.20
C ASP A 66 -11.06 -8.76 -2.33
N ALA A 67 -9.99 -8.98 -1.54
CA ALA A 67 -9.21 -10.19 -1.47
C ALA A 67 -9.30 -10.89 -0.10
N ARG A 68 -10.48 -11.43 0.22
CA ARG A 68 -10.69 -12.17 1.47
C ARG A 68 -9.79 -13.40 1.52
N LEU A 69 -8.99 -13.53 2.59
CA LEU A 69 -7.99 -14.60 2.77
C LEU A 69 -6.92 -14.67 1.64
N GLY A 70 -6.62 -13.52 1.03
CA GLY A 70 -5.64 -13.44 -0.07
C GLY A 70 -6.15 -14.05 -1.38
N VAL A 71 -7.47 -14.16 -1.56
CA VAL A 71 -8.10 -14.54 -2.83
C VAL A 71 -8.88 -13.34 -3.34
N MET A 72 -8.40 -12.71 -4.40
CA MET A 72 -9.06 -11.56 -5.04
C MET A 72 -10.24 -12.06 -5.89
N ASN A 73 -11.41 -11.48 -5.66
CA ASN A 73 -12.59 -11.72 -6.47
C ASN A 73 -12.94 -10.44 -7.24
N VAL A 74 -12.71 -10.45 -8.55
CA VAL A 74 -13.17 -9.37 -9.44
C VAL A 74 -14.63 -9.66 -9.72
N GLY A 75 -15.54 -8.71 -9.47
CA GLY A 75 -17.01 -8.90 -9.65
C GLY A 75 -17.46 -9.16 -11.10
N ASP A 76 -16.54 -9.51 -11.99
CA ASP A 76 -16.75 -9.96 -13.36
C ASP A 76 -16.84 -11.50 -13.36
N SER A 77 -17.98 -12.03 -13.81
CA SER A 77 -18.26 -13.47 -13.85
C SER A 77 -17.38 -14.26 -14.82
N THR A 78 -16.51 -13.61 -15.57
CA THR A 78 -15.59 -14.26 -16.53
C THR A 78 -14.20 -14.54 -15.95
N LEU A 79 -13.87 -13.94 -14.81
CA LEU A 79 -12.55 -14.09 -14.19
C LEU A 79 -12.63 -14.98 -12.95
N GLU A 80 -11.90 -16.09 -12.95
CA GLU A 80 -11.79 -16.93 -11.76
C GLU A 80 -11.01 -16.22 -10.65
N PRO A 81 -11.40 -16.38 -9.37
CA PRO A 81 -10.68 -15.79 -8.26
C PRO A 81 -9.22 -16.28 -8.20
N TYR A 82 -8.29 -15.38 -7.91
CA TYR A 82 -6.86 -15.69 -7.88
C TYR A 82 -6.20 -15.27 -6.58
N ARG A 83 -5.09 -15.95 -6.23
CA ARG A 83 -4.34 -15.66 -5.01
C ARG A 83 -3.51 -14.39 -5.18
N ILE A 84 -3.57 -13.51 -4.18
CA ILE A 84 -2.70 -12.36 -4.06
C ILE A 84 -1.87 -12.46 -2.78
N SER A 85 -0.76 -11.73 -2.75
CA SER A 85 0.08 -11.62 -1.56
C SER A 85 -0.70 -11.01 -0.39
N THR A 86 -0.48 -11.56 0.80
CA THR A 86 -1.00 -11.01 2.06
C THR A 86 0.00 -10.08 2.76
N ASP A 87 1.22 -9.97 2.25
CA ASP A 87 2.22 -9.01 2.75
C ASP A 87 1.77 -7.56 2.43
N PRO A 88 1.51 -6.72 3.44
CA PRO A 88 1.05 -5.34 3.25
C PRO A 88 2.11 -4.43 2.61
N LEU A 89 3.37 -4.84 2.56
CA LEU A 89 4.50 -4.05 2.05
C LEU A 89 5.09 -4.63 0.77
N ARG A 90 4.40 -5.57 0.12
CA ARG A 90 4.84 -6.22 -1.13
C ARG A 90 5.27 -5.21 -2.19
N SER A 91 4.50 -4.15 -2.43
CA SER A 91 4.81 -3.12 -3.43
C SER A 91 5.87 -2.12 -2.95
N VAL A 92 6.12 -2.04 -1.65
CA VAL A 92 7.06 -1.11 -1.01
C VAL A 92 8.48 -1.66 -1.01
N TRP A 93 8.66 -2.96 -0.83
CA TRP A 93 10.01 -3.56 -0.74
C TRP A 93 10.93 -3.25 -1.91
N PRO A 94 10.51 -3.39 -3.18
CA PRO A 94 11.38 -3.05 -4.30
C PRO A 94 11.78 -1.58 -4.32
N LYS A 95 10.88 -0.67 -3.93
CA LYS A 95 11.09 0.79 -3.91
C LYS A 95 12.12 1.19 -2.86
N LEU A 96 11.99 0.65 -1.65
CA LEU A 96 12.90 0.90 -0.54
C LEU A 96 14.30 0.30 -0.79
N ASN A 97 14.37 -0.89 -1.39
CA ASN A 97 15.65 -1.49 -1.79
C ASN A 97 16.41 -0.59 -2.79
N ALA A 98 15.70 -0.03 -3.78
CA ALA A 98 16.28 0.83 -4.80
C ALA A 98 16.94 2.11 -4.22
N VAL A 99 16.55 2.53 -3.02
CA VAL A 99 17.16 3.68 -2.30
C VAL A 99 18.07 3.27 -1.15
N GLY A 100 18.45 2.00 -1.07
CA GLY A 100 19.44 1.51 -0.12
C GLY A 100 18.89 1.18 1.27
N VAL A 101 17.57 1.12 1.45
CA VAL A 101 16.96 0.56 2.66
C VAL A 101 16.99 -0.97 2.54
N PRO A 102 17.60 -1.71 3.48
CA PRO A 102 17.58 -3.17 3.44
C PRO A 102 16.16 -3.69 3.64
N THR A 103 15.53 -4.15 2.57
CA THR A 103 14.18 -4.71 2.60
C THR A 103 14.21 -6.22 2.57
N GLY A 104 13.49 -6.85 3.49
CA GLY A 104 13.35 -8.30 3.51
C GLY A 104 14.65 -8.99 3.90
N GLY A 105 14.87 -9.16 5.21
CA GLY A 105 15.43 -10.44 5.65
C GLY A 105 14.51 -11.51 5.10
N MET A 106 15.03 -12.34 4.19
CA MET A 106 14.33 -13.46 3.57
C MET A 106 13.54 -14.22 4.65
N VAL A 107 12.21 -14.07 4.68
CA VAL A 107 11.37 -15.02 5.42
C VAL A 107 11.36 -16.26 4.53
N ILE A 108 12.36 -17.13 4.75
CA ILE A 108 12.31 -18.51 4.27
C ILE A 108 11.13 -19.13 5.01
N ALA A 109 10.05 -19.41 4.27
CA ALA A 109 8.99 -20.33 4.67
C ALA A 109 9.35 -21.74 4.21
#